data_AF-A0A967F753-F1
#
_entry.id   AF-A0A967F753-F1
#
_cell.length_a   1.000
_cell.length_b   1.000
_cell.length_c   1.000
_cell.angle_alpha   90.00
_cell.angle_beta   90.00
_cell.angle_gamma   90.00
#
_symmetry.space_group_name_H-M   'P 1'
#
loop_
_entity.id
_entity.type
_entity.pdbx_description
1 polymer ?
#
loop_
_entity_poly.entity_id
_entity_poly.type
_entity_poly.pdbx_seq_one_letter_code
_entity_poly.pdbx_strand_id
1 'polypeptide(L)'
;YIPETGYISKQYARERVMQIDLGEASDPETWNPERVGDPGPYQSGRSYVDVMLEARETPHIEGEVEEEPPSTTHFSIVDKAGNAVSWTQ
;
A
#
# COMPACT_ATOMS: atom_id res chain seq x y z
N TYR A 1 3.63 10.93 9.56
CA TYR A 1 2.21 10.57 9.70
C TYR A 1 1.90 9.51 8.65
N ILE A 2 1.20 8.43 8.99
CA ILE A 2 0.86 7.35 8.04
C ILE A 2 -0.66 7.33 7.82
N PRO A 3 -1.16 7.49 6.58
CA PRO A 3 -2.59 7.45 6.24
C PRO A 3 -3.11 6.01 6.13
N GLU A 4 -3.19 5.32 7.27
CA GLU A 4 -3.57 3.89 7.35
C GLU A 4 -4.92 3.58 6.68
N THR A 5 -5.94 4.40 6.91
CA THR A 5 -7.28 4.22 6.33
C THR A 5 -7.27 4.45 4.83
N GLY A 6 -6.45 5.40 4.36
CA GLY A 6 -6.24 5.65 2.94
C GLY A 6 -5.65 4.43 2.23
N TYR A 7 -4.63 3.79 2.80
CA TYR A 7 -4.00 2.60 2.23
C TYR A 7 -4.95 1.39 2.11
N ILE A 8 -5.89 1.21 3.03
CA ILE A 8 -6.88 0.12 2.98
C ILE A 8 -8.17 0.50 2.25
N SER A 9 -8.27 1.72 1.72
CA SER A 9 -9.48 2.19 1.04
C SER A 9 -9.69 1.48 -0.29
N LYS A 10 -10.92 1.02 -0.53
CA LYS A 10 -11.31 0.47 -1.85
C LYS A 10 -11.22 1.50 -2.97
N GLN A 11 -11.37 2.79 -2.67
CA GLN A 11 -11.26 3.87 -3.65
C GLN A 11 -9.79 4.06 -4.07
N TYR A 12 -8.87 4.04 -3.10
CA TYR A 12 -7.43 4.06 -3.37
C TYR A 12 -7.00 2.82 -4.15
N ALA A 13 -7.43 1.63 -3.71
CA ALA A 13 -7.15 0.38 -4.41
C ALA A 13 -7.64 0.41 -5.88
N ARG A 14 -8.82 1.00 -6.13
CA ARG A 14 -9.33 1.19 -7.50
C ARG A 14 -8.39 2.06 -8.33
N GLU A 15 -7.95 3.19 -7.80
CA GLU A 15 -6.97 4.06 -8.49
C GLU A 15 -5.70 3.28 -8.86
N ARG A 16 -5.12 2.56 -7.90
CA ARG A 16 -3.89 1.79 -8.10
C ARG A 16 -4.06 0.67 -9.12
N VAL A 17 -5.17 -0.06 -9.08
CA VAL A 17 -5.46 -1.16 -10.03
C VAL A 17 -5.61 -0.64 -11.46
N MET A 18 -6.22 0.53 -11.66
CA MET A 18 -6.37 1.11 -12.99
C MET A 18 -5.04 1.53 -13.65
N GLN A 19 -3.96 1.61 -12.88
CA GLN A 19 -2.60 1.88 -13.37
C GLN A 19 -1.79 0.61 -13.69
N ILE A 20 -2.36 -0.58 -13.45
CA ILE A 20 -1.68 -1.84 -13.75
C ILE A 20 -1.94 -2.17 -15.21
N ASP A 21 -0.87 -2.23 -15.99
CA ASP A 21 -0.89 -2.83 -17.33
C ASP A 21 -0.92 -4.36 -17.17
N LEU A 22 -1.85 -5.02 -17.86
CA LEU A 22 -1.98 -6.48 -17.85
C LEU A 22 -1.15 -7.15 -18.95
N GLY A 23 -0.66 -6.39 -19.92
CA GLY A 23 0.17 -6.88 -21.03
C GLY A 23 1.67 -6.86 -20.74
N GLU A 24 2.09 -6.11 -19.72
CA GLU A 24 3.51 -5.88 -19.42
C GLU A 24 3.77 -5.78 -17.91
N ALA A 25 4.91 -6.32 -17.47
CA ALA A 25 5.37 -6.17 -16.10
C ALA A 25 5.95 -4.76 -15.90
N SER A 26 5.66 -4.13 -14.76
CA SER A 26 6.22 -2.83 -14.42
C SER A 26 7.74 -2.89 -14.21
N ASP A 27 8.46 -1.90 -14.74
CA ASP A 27 9.90 -1.73 -14.55
C ASP A 27 10.27 -1.40 -13.08
N PRO A 28 11.11 -2.21 -12.41
CA PRO A 28 11.57 -1.94 -11.05
C PRO A 28 12.21 -0.57 -10.84
N GLU A 29 12.89 -0.02 -11.84
CA GLU A 29 13.55 1.29 -11.72
C GLU A 29 12.53 2.43 -11.55
N THR A 30 11.29 2.23 -11.99
CA THR A 30 10.21 3.22 -11.94
C THR A 30 9.35 3.16 -10.67
N TRP A 31 9.51 2.13 -9.83
CA TRP A 31 8.59 1.86 -8.71
C TRP A 31 8.53 3.00 -7.69
N ASN A 32 9.69 3.53 -7.29
CA ASN A 32 9.78 4.63 -6.33
C ASN A 32 9.61 6.03 -6.94
N PRO A 33 10.19 6.37 -8.11
CA PRO A 33 10.05 7.73 -8.64
C PRO A 33 8.68 8.01 -9.27
N GLU A 34 8.00 7.00 -9.83
CA GLU A 34 6.83 7.23 -10.69
C GLU A 34 5.57 6.53 -10.20
N ARG A 35 5.72 5.41 -9.48
CA ARG A 35 4.58 4.56 -9.09
C ARG A 35 4.16 4.73 -7.64
N VAL A 36 4.73 5.68 -6.90
CA VAL A 36 4.24 5.99 -5.55
C VAL A 36 2.81 6.54 -5.67
N GLY A 37 1.92 6.13 -4.77
CA GLY A 37 0.55 6.63 -4.72
C GLY A 37 0.33 7.51 -3.50
N ASP A 38 -0.61 8.46 -3.60
CA ASP A 38 -1.00 9.31 -2.48
C ASP A 38 -2.35 8.85 -1.91
N PRO A 39 -2.34 8.06 -0.83
CA PRO A 39 -3.55 7.62 -0.11
C PRO A 39 -4.22 8.73 0.72
N GLY A 40 -3.60 9.91 0.87
CA GLY A 40 -4.04 10.99 1.75
C GLY A 40 -5.52 11.40 1.58
N PRO A 41 -6.04 11.63 0.36
CA PRO A 41 -7.45 11.99 0.18
C PRO A 41 -8.43 10.88 0.58
N TYR A 42 -7.99 9.63 0.50
CA TYR A 42 -8.83 8.48 0.85
C TYR A 42 -8.89 8.24 2.35
N GLN A 43 -7.94 8.81 3.12
CA GLN A 43 -7.97 8.84 4.57
C GLN A 43 -9.22 9.53 5.12
N SER A 44 -9.70 10.57 4.45
CA SER A 44 -10.93 11.30 4.80
C SER A 44 -12.18 10.77 4.09
N GLY A 45 -12.07 9.63 3.40
CA GLY A 45 -13.21 8.96 2.75
C GLY A 45 -13.63 9.55 1.40
N ARG A 46 -12.76 10.32 0.73
CA ARG A 46 -13.09 10.90 -0.59
C ARG A 46 -13.27 9.84 -1.67
N SER A 47 -14.08 10.15 -2.68
CA SER A 47 -14.35 9.24 -3.79
C SER A 47 -13.23 9.28 -4.83
N TYR A 48 -13.00 8.15 -5.52
CA TYR A 48 -12.06 8.07 -6.64
C TYR A 48 -12.31 9.13 -7.72
N VAL A 49 -13.59 9.39 -8.06
CA VAL A 49 -13.95 10.33 -9.13
C VAL A 49 -13.54 11.76 -8.76
N ASP A 50 -13.83 12.19 -7.54
CA ASP A 50 -13.47 13.54 -7.09
C ASP A 50 -11.95 13.71 -7.05
N VAL A 51 -11.23 12.66 -6.62
CA VAL A 51 -9.77 12.67 -6.52
C VAL A 51 -9.10 12.72 -7.89
N MET A 52 -9.63 12.02 -8.89
CA MET A 52 -9.09 12.03 -10.27
C MET A 52 -9.33 13.35 -11.00
N LEU A 53 -10.33 14.13 -10.59
CA LEU A 53 -10.65 15.42 -11.21
C LEU A 53 -9.81 16.58 -10.65
N GLU A 54 -9.06 16.36 -9.58
CA GLU A 54 -8.20 17.37 -8.97
C GLU A 54 -6.79 17.34 -9.56
N ALA A 55 -6.20 18.53 -9.79
CA ALA A 55 -4.78 18.64 -10.06
C ALA A 55 -4.00 18.41 -8.76
N ARG A 56 -3.10 17.43 -8.74
CA ARG A 56 -2.35 17.00 -7.56
C ARG A 56 -0.86 16.89 -7.87
N GLU A 57 -0.06 17.12 -6.83
CA GLU A 57 1.39 16.92 -6.89
C GLU A 57 1.73 15.43 -6.91
N THR A 58 2.87 15.10 -7.52
CA THR A 58 3.38 13.73 -7.56
C THR A 58 3.90 13.33 -6.18
N PRO A 59 3.38 12.26 -5.55
CA PRO A 59 3.89 11.81 -4.27
C PRO A 59 5.28 11.18 -4.42
N HIS A 60 6.13 11.38 -3.41
CA HIS A 60 7.45 10.76 -3.32
C HIS A 60 7.66 10.10 -1.96
N ILE A 61 8.49 9.06 -1.92
CA ILE A 61 8.94 8.43 -0.67
C ILE A 61 10.23 9.10 -0.23
N GLU A 62 10.30 9.52 1.03
CA GLU A 62 11.55 9.96 1.67
C GLU A 62 12.15 8.80 2.48
N GLY A 63 13.44 8.50 2.30
CA GLY A 63 14.17 7.53 3.11
C GLY A 63 15.01 6.54 2.29
N GLU A 64 16.02 5.94 2.93
CA GLU A 64 16.80 4.83 2.38
C GLU A 64 16.07 3.51 2.66
N VAL A 65 15.99 2.63 1.66
CA VAL A 65 15.44 1.29 1.83
C VAL A 65 16.54 0.41 2.41
N GLU A 66 16.35 -0.12 3.62
CA GLU A 66 17.23 -1.15 4.18
C GLU A 66 17.02 -2.45 3.38
N GLU A 67 18.02 -2.86 2.59
CA GLU A 67 17.88 -3.96 1.63
C GLU A 67 17.76 -5.34 2.28
N GLU A 68 18.34 -5.53 3.48
CA GLU A 68 18.32 -6.80 4.18
C GLU A 68 17.55 -6.69 5.50
N PRO A 69 16.35 -7.29 5.60
CA PRO A 69 15.58 -7.26 6.84
C PRO A 69 16.25 -8.11 7.93
N PRO A 70 16.09 -7.76 9.22
CA PRO A 70 16.61 -8.55 10.31
C PRO A 70 16.00 -9.97 10.33
N SER A 71 16.78 -10.95 10.81
CA SER A 71 16.27 -12.31 11.04
C SER A 71 15.17 -12.30 12.09
N THR A 72 14.01 -12.88 11.76
CA THR A 72 12.82 -12.95 12.62
C THR A 72 12.26 -14.38 12.65
N THR A 73 11.52 -14.74 13.70
CA THR A 73 10.82 -16.03 13.83
C THR A 73 9.31 -15.83 13.82
N HIS A 74 8.61 -16.64 13.02
CA HIS A 74 7.16 -16.65 12.94
C HIS A 74 6.58 -17.98 13.44
N PHE A 75 5.49 -17.92 14.21
CA PHE A 75 4.71 -19.10 14.56
C PHE A 75 3.21 -18.79 14.62
N SER A 76 2.40 -19.83 14.41
CA SER A 76 0.95 -19.77 14.47
C SER A 76 0.40 -20.94 15.27
N ILE A 77 -0.61 -20.70 16.10
CA ILE A 77 -1.24 -21.69 16.99
C ILE A 77 -2.75 -21.64 16.81
N VAL A 78 -3.38 -22.82 16.67
CA VAL A 78 -4.84 -22.98 16.67
C VAL A 78 -5.21 -23.99 17.76
N ASP A 79 -6.17 -23.65 18.61
CA ASP A 79 -6.64 -24.55 19.68
C ASP A 79 -7.93 -25.28 19.32
N LYS A 80 -8.32 -26.24 20.15
CA LYS A 80 -9.56 -27.03 20.00
C LYS A 80 -10.85 -26.20 20.08
N ALA A 81 -10.80 -24.98 20.63
CA ALA A 81 -11.93 -24.07 20.76
C ALA A 81 -12.06 -23.14 19.54
N GLY A 82 -11.13 -23.20 18.60
CA GLY A 82 -11.11 -22.37 17.39
C GLY A 82 -10.41 -21.02 17.58
N ASN A 83 -9.70 -20.81 18.69
CA ASN A 83 -8.87 -19.62 18.85
C ASN A 83 -7.63 -19.74 17.94
N ALA A 84 -7.27 -18.63 17.29
CA ALA A 84 -6.11 -18.55 16.41
C ALA A 84 -5.18 -17.41 16.86
N VAL A 85 -3.88 -17.71 16.94
CA VAL A 85 -2.82 -16.74 17.26
C VAL A 85 -1.76 -16.82 16.17
N SER A 86 -1.30 -15.65 15.72
CA SER A 86 -0.21 -15.49 14.74
C SER A 86 0.77 -14.47 15.31
N TRP A 87 2.05 -14.84 15.41
CA TRP A 87 3.07 -14.04 16.10
C TRP A 87 4.40 -14.06 15.35
N THR A 88 5.02 -12.88 15.24
CA THR A 88 6.38 -12.69 14.68
C THR A 88 7.23 -11.96 15.73
N GLN A 89 8.43 -12.47 16.02
CA GLN A 89 9.41 -11.84 16.92
C GLN A 89 10.81 -11.82 16.33
#